data_AF-A0A3S1CP39-F1
#
_entry.id   AF-A0A3S1CP39-F1
#
_cell.length_a   1.000
_cell.length_b   1.000
_cell.length_c   1.000
_cell.angle_alpha   90.00
_cell.angle_beta   90.00
_cell.angle_gamma   90.00
#
_symmetry.space_group_name_H-M   'P 1'
#
loop_
_entity.id
_entity.type
_entity.pdbx_description
1 polymer ?
#
loop_
_entity_poly.entity_id
_entity_poly.type
_entity_poly.pdbx_seq_one_letter_code
_entity_poly.pdbx_strand_id
1 'polypeptide(L)'
;ENVVDGIGTAPIPAPHPDFLTAMGRTNDAIIYGGSVQLFVKGSAKEAGKLAEKLPSSASRDYGQPFAEIFTRFKGDFYAIDPLLFSPAEVIVTAIETGDTFRAGRRDLEMLERSLG
;
A
#
# COMPACT_ATOMS: atom_id res chain seq x y z
N GLU A 1 9.02 6.83 15.32
CA GLU A 1 8.92 6.99 16.78
C GLU A 1 7.51 7.31 17.28
N ASN A 2 6.67 8.04 16.52
CA ASN A 2 5.30 8.37 16.96
C ASN A 2 4.26 7.25 16.79
N VAL A 3 4.58 6.16 16.09
CA VAL A 3 3.70 4.98 15.96
C VAL A 3 3.74 4.21 17.27
N VAL A 4 2.58 3.99 17.87
CA VAL A 4 2.40 3.25 19.12
C VAL A 4 2.01 1.81 18.85
N ASP A 5 1.09 1.61 17.91
CA ASP A 5 0.60 0.29 17.54
C ASP A 5 0.11 0.30 16.08
N GLY A 6 -0.04 -0.88 15.50
CA GLY A 6 -0.58 -1.04 14.17
C GLY A 6 -0.98 -2.47 13.86
N ILE A 7 -1.98 -2.60 12.99
CA ILE A 7 -2.42 -3.88 12.46
C ILE A 7 -2.59 -3.74 10.95
N GLY A 8 -2.18 -4.79 10.23
CA GLY A 8 -2.27 -4.84 8.79
C GLY A 8 -2.84 -6.16 8.31
N THR A 9 -3.54 -6.12 7.18
CA THR A 9 -4.03 -7.31 6.48
C THR A 9 -3.79 -7.15 4.98
N ALA A 10 -3.42 -8.23 4.31
CA ALA A 10 -3.32 -8.30 2.86
C ALA A 10 -3.76 -9.70 2.38
N PRO A 11 -4.30 -9.84 1.16
CA PRO A 11 -4.56 -11.14 0.57
C PRO A 11 -3.28 -11.93 0.37
N ILE A 12 -3.38 -13.26 0.42
CA ILE A 12 -2.28 -14.16 0.07
C ILE A 12 -2.49 -14.56 -1.39
N PRO A 13 -1.58 -14.18 -2.31
CA PRO A 13 -1.74 -14.50 -3.72
C PRO A 13 -1.45 -15.98 -4.01
N ALA A 14 -1.99 -16.50 -5.11
CA ALA A 14 -1.66 -17.85 -5.57
C ALA A 14 -0.18 -17.92 -6.02
N PRO A 15 0.55 -18.98 -5.63
CA PRO A 15 1.94 -19.15 -6.02
C PRO A 15 2.07 -19.30 -7.54
N HIS A 16 3.21 -18.89 -8.09
CA HIS A 16 3.50 -18.99 -9.52
C HIS A 16 4.96 -19.43 -9.73
N PRO A 17 5.28 -20.30 -10.71
CA PRO A 17 6.65 -20.77 -10.93
C PRO A 17 7.56 -19.72 -11.57
N ASP A 18 7.01 -18.78 -12.35
CA ASP A 18 7.77 -17.65 -12.89
C ASP A 18 8.03 -16.59 -11.80
N PHE A 19 9.30 -16.25 -11.60
CA PHE A 19 9.77 -15.35 -10.54
C PHE A 19 9.18 -13.94 -10.67
N LEU A 20 9.16 -13.37 -11.88
CA LEU A 20 8.68 -12.01 -12.11
C LEU A 20 7.18 -11.90 -11.80
N THR A 21 6.41 -12.89 -12.23
CA THR A 21 4.99 -13.00 -11.95
C THR A 21 4.73 -13.19 -10.46
N ALA A 22 5.45 -14.09 -9.79
CA ALA A 22 5.31 -14.34 -8.36
C ALA A 22 5.62 -13.08 -7.52
N MET A 23 6.73 -12.41 -7.84
CA MET A 23 7.11 -11.13 -7.22
C MET A 23 6.04 -10.06 -7.45
N GLY A 24 5.54 -9.93 -8.68
CA GLY A 24 4.46 -9.01 -9.02
C GLY A 24 3.23 -9.21 -8.15
N ARG A 25 2.73 -10.45 -8.11
CA ARG A 25 1.57 -10.84 -7.28
C ARG A 25 1.74 -10.52 -5.79
N THR A 26 2.91 -10.80 -5.23
CA THR A 26 3.17 -10.51 -3.80
C THR A 26 3.19 -9.02 -3.48
N ASN A 27 3.68 -8.17 -4.41
CA ASN A 27 3.63 -6.72 -4.25
C ASN A 27 2.20 -6.20 -4.45
N ASP A 28 1.53 -6.66 -5.51
CA ASP A 28 0.16 -6.25 -5.85
C ASP A 28 -0.84 -6.59 -4.74
N ALA A 29 -0.62 -7.69 -4.01
CA ALA A 29 -1.38 -8.03 -2.82
C ALA A 29 -1.38 -6.90 -1.76
N ILE A 30 -0.26 -6.19 -1.60
CA ILE A 30 -0.12 -5.06 -0.67
C ILE A 30 -0.59 -3.76 -1.32
N ILE A 31 -0.10 -3.46 -2.52
CA ILE A 31 -0.34 -2.21 -3.26
C ILE A 31 -1.84 -2.01 -3.50
N TYR A 32 -2.55 -3.09 -3.85
CA TYR A 32 -3.96 -3.04 -4.23
C TYR A 32 -4.89 -3.68 -3.19
N GLY A 33 -4.37 -4.51 -2.28
CA GLY A 33 -5.18 -5.24 -1.30
C GLY A 33 -4.85 -4.99 0.17
N GLY A 34 -3.70 -4.37 0.47
CA GLY A 34 -3.27 -4.10 1.83
C GLY A 34 -4.15 -3.07 2.51
N SER A 35 -4.57 -3.34 3.74
CA SER A 35 -5.20 -2.38 4.65
C SER A 35 -4.41 -2.32 5.94
N VAL A 36 -4.09 -1.12 6.40
CA VAL A 36 -3.33 -0.89 7.64
C VAL A 36 -4.05 0.12 8.52
N GLN A 37 -4.22 -0.22 9.79
CA GLN A 37 -4.60 0.69 10.87
C GLN A 37 -3.34 1.03 11.68
N LEU A 38 -3.08 2.31 11.89
CA LEU A 38 -1.99 2.82 12.73
C LEU A 38 -2.56 3.66 13.88
N PHE A 39 -1.98 3.50 15.07
CA PHE A 39 -2.24 4.33 16.24
C PHE A 39 -1.01 5.18 16.51
N VAL A 40 -1.15 6.50 16.46
CA VAL A 40 -0.02 7.44 16.52
C VAL A 40 -0.21 8.48 17.61
N LYS A 41 0.91 8.92 18.19
CA LYS A 41 0.99 10.13 19.03
C LYS A 41 1.11 11.39 18.18
N GLY A 42 0.74 12.54 18.75
CA GLY A 42 0.78 13.84 18.11
C GLY A 42 -0.59 14.34 17.63
N SER A 43 -0.58 15.50 16.96
CA SER A 43 -1.81 16.19 16.59
C SER A 43 -2.64 15.43 15.54
N ALA A 44 -3.96 15.58 15.63
CA ALA A 44 -4.91 15.09 14.62
C ALA A 44 -4.56 15.56 13.19
N LYS A 45 -4.04 16.79 13.05
CA LYS A 45 -3.61 17.34 11.75
C LYS A 45 -2.45 16.55 11.13
N GLU A 46 -1.46 16.14 11.92
CA GLU A 46 -0.34 15.34 11.44
C GLU A 46 -0.79 13.91 11.10
N ALA A 47 -1.69 13.33 11.91
CA ALA A 47 -2.31 12.03 11.62
C ALA A 47 -3.11 12.05 10.30
N GLY A 48 -3.89 13.11 10.06
CA GLY A 48 -4.63 13.28 8.80
C GLY A 48 -3.70 13.38 7.59
N LYS A 49 -2.63 14.18 7.67
CA LYS A 49 -1.62 14.26 6.60
C LYS A 49 -0.94 12.91 6.34
N LEU A 50 -0.67 12.13 7.39
CA LEU A 50 -0.10 10.80 7.25
C LEU A 50 -1.07 9.88 6.51
N ALA A 51 -2.35 9.87 6.92
CA ALA A 51 -3.38 9.08 6.25
C ALA A 51 -3.50 9.45 4.77
N GLU A 52 -3.50 10.73 4.41
CA GLU A 52 -3.65 11.17 3.02
C GLU A 52 -2.47 10.80 2.11
N LYS A 53 -1.24 10.78 2.65
CA LYS A 53 -0.02 10.60 1.85
C LYS A 53 0.46 9.14 1.76
N LEU A 54 0.06 8.31 2.71
CA LEU A 54 0.58 6.96 2.84
C LEU A 54 0.00 5.93 1.84
N PRO A 55 -1.26 6.01 1.37
CA PRO A 55 -1.78 5.01 0.45
C PRO A 55 -0.98 4.89 -0.84
N SER A 56 -0.85 3.67 -1.38
CA SER A 56 -0.17 3.41 -2.66
C SER A 56 -0.70 4.26 -3.82
N SER A 57 -1.98 4.62 -3.79
CA SER A 57 -2.63 5.48 -4.79
C SER A 57 -2.06 6.91 -4.83
N ALA A 58 -1.27 7.32 -3.84
CA ALA A 58 -0.54 8.59 -3.85
C ALA A 58 0.71 8.54 -4.74
N SER A 59 1.16 7.35 -5.14
CA SER A 59 2.30 7.18 -6.03
C SER A 59 1.95 7.52 -7.49
N ARG A 60 2.90 8.13 -8.19
CA ARG A 60 2.77 8.37 -9.65
C ARG A 60 2.76 7.10 -10.49
N ASP A 61 3.29 6.00 -9.95
CA ASP A 61 3.45 4.73 -10.65
C ASP A 61 2.27 3.77 -10.40
N TYR A 62 1.27 4.17 -9.60
CA TYR A 62 0.07 3.38 -9.31
C TYR A 62 -0.79 3.13 -10.56
N GLY A 63 -1.47 1.97 -10.61
CA GLY A 63 -2.52 1.67 -11.58
C GLY A 63 -2.18 0.60 -12.61
N GLN A 64 -1.07 -0.12 -12.44
CA GLN A 64 -0.68 -1.25 -13.27
C GLN A 64 -0.13 -2.40 -12.39
N PRO A 65 -0.24 -3.67 -12.82
CA PRO A 65 0.40 -4.78 -12.11
C PRO A 65 1.90 -4.52 -11.91
N PHE A 66 2.43 -4.85 -10.73
CA PHE A 66 3.81 -4.53 -10.38
C PHE A 66 4.83 -5.15 -11.34
N ALA A 67 4.55 -6.33 -11.90
CA ALA A 67 5.41 -6.94 -12.92
C ALA A 67 5.53 -6.09 -14.20
N GLU A 68 4.45 -5.43 -14.62
CA GLU A 68 4.44 -4.51 -15.77
C GLU A 68 5.26 -3.25 -15.45
N ILE A 69 5.08 -2.69 -14.24
CA ILE A 69 5.84 -1.54 -13.75
C ILE A 69 7.34 -1.87 -13.70
N PHE A 70 7.69 -3.01 -13.10
CA PHE A 70 9.09 -3.44 -12.97
C PHE A 70 9.75 -3.64 -14.33
N THR A 71 9.03 -4.20 -15.29
CA THR A 71 9.50 -4.37 -16.68
C THR A 71 9.68 -3.02 -17.38
N ARG A 72 8.75 -2.07 -17.18
CA ARG A 72 8.84 -0.71 -17.72
C ARG A 72 10.11 0.01 -17.27
N PHE A 73 10.52 -0.19 -16.02
CA PHE A 73 11.77 0.32 -15.47
C PHE A 73 12.97 -0.59 -15.69
N LYS A 74 12.88 -1.59 -16.57
CA LYS A 74 13.97 -2.53 -16.92
C LYS A 74 14.60 -3.23 -15.71
N GLY A 75 13.79 -3.45 -14.67
CA GLY A 75 14.22 -4.08 -13.42
C GLY A 75 14.93 -3.15 -12.43
N ASP A 76 14.92 -1.84 -12.66
CA ASP A 76 15.50 -0.87 -11.73
C ASP A 76 14.48 -0.46 -10.65
N PHE A 77 14.60 -1.06 -9.46
CA PHE A 77 13.78 -0.71 -8.30
C PHE A 77 13.92 0.75 -7.87
N TYR A 78 15.09 1.39 -8.07
CA TYR A 78 15.32 2.76 -7.63
C TYR A 78 14.64 3.79 -8.53
N ALA A 79 14.23 3.38 -9.74
CA ALA A 79 13.46 4.22 -10.66
C ALA A 79 11.96 4.25 -10.33
N ILE A 80 11.47 3.28 -9.55
CA ILE A 80 10.08 3.20 -9.10
C ILE A 80 9.88 4.17 -7.94
N ASP A 81 8.79 4.93 -7.98
CA ASP A 81 8.40 5.79 -6.86
C ASP A 81 8.27 5.00 -5.55
N PRO A 82 9.06 5.32 -4.50
CA PRO A 82 9.04 4.59 -3.24
C PRO A 82 7.67 4.55 -2.57
N LEU A 83 6.81 5.56 -2.82
CA LEU A 83 5.45 5.58 -2.27
C LEU A 83 4.58 4.44 -2.82
N LEU A 84 4.95 3.83 -3.95
CA LEU A 84 4.22 2.69 -4.49
C LEU A 84 4.24 1.50 -3.53
N PHE A 85 5.32 1.33 -2.75
CA PHE A 85 5.49 0.24 -1.78
C PHE A 85 4.73 0.50 -0.46
N SER A 86 3.46 0.86 -0.60
CA SER A 86 2.57 1.24 0.49
C SER A 86 1.25 0.45 0.40
N PRO A 87 0.46 0.36 1.48
CA PRO A 87 -0.83 -0.33 1.45
C PRO A 87 -1.87 0.42 0.60
N ALA A 88 -2.87 -0.32 0.11
CA ALA A 88 -3.99 0.22 -0.66
C ALA A 88 -4.89 1.14 0.19
N GLU A 89 -5.14 0.77 1.45
CA GLU A 89 -5.95 1.52 2.40
C GLU A 89 -5.17 1.79 3.69
N VAL A 90 -5.29 3.02 4.20
CA VAL A 90 -4.67 3.45 5.44
C VAL A 90 -5.71 4.08 6.34
N ILE A 91 -5.66 3.70 7.62
CA ILE A 91 -6.46 4.27 8.69
C ILE A 91 -5.50 4.72 9.79
N VAL A 92 -5.53 5.99 10.17
CA VAL A 92 -4.63 6.56 11.19
C VAL A 92 -5.47 7.17 12.30
N THR A 93 -5.28 6.68 13.53
CA THR A 93 -5.90 7.23 14.74
C THR A 93 -4.88 8.02 15.55
N ALA A 94 -5.15 9.30 15.78
CA ALA A 94 -4.40 10.13 16.71
C ALA A 94 -4.87 9.83 18.14
N ILE A 95 -4.06 9.11 18.93
CA ILE A 95 -4.50 8.60 20.24
C ILE A 95 -4.74 9.69 21.28
N GLU A 96 -4.13 10.86 21.10
CA GLU A 96 -4.25 11.99 22.03
C GLU A 96 -5.59 12.71 21.89
N THR A 97 -6.19 12.70 20.69
CA THR A 97 -7.49 13.36 20.42
C THR A 97 -8.62 12.38 20.18
N GLY A 98 -8.31 11.14 19.79
CA GLY A 98 -9.28 10.12 19.38
C GLY A 98 -9.72 10.22 17.90
N ASP A 99 -9.26 11.23 17.16
CA ASP A 99 -9.61 11.42 15.76
C ASP A 99 -9.03 10.31 14.89
N THR A 100 -9.81 9.83 13.92
CA THR A 100 -9.40 8.77 12.99
C THR A 100 -9.62 9.21 11.55
N PHE A 101 -8.58 9.05 10.73
CA PHE A 101 -8.55 9.45 9.32
C PHE A 101 -8.37 8.22 8.45
N ARG A 102 -9.15 8.10 7.38
CA ARG A 102 -9.07 7.00 6.42
C ARG A 102 -8.83 7.55 5.02
N ALA A 103 -7.91 6.93 4.28
CA ALA A 103 -7.61 7.29 2.91
C ALA A 103 -7.11 6.08 2.11
N GLY A 104 -7.12 6.21 0.78
CA GLY A 104 -6.94 5.09 -0.12
C GLY A 104 -8.17 4.19 -0.17
N ARG A 105 -8.04 3.04 -0.85
CA ARG A 105 -9.04 1.97 -0.92
C ARG A 105 -8.39 0.71 -1.49
N ARG A 106 -8.97 -0.45 -1.16
CA ARG A 106 -8.64 -1.69 -1.86
C ARG A 106 -9.17 -1.63 -3.30
N ASP A 107 -8.36 -2.08 -4.24
CA ASP A 107 -8.66 -2.12 -5.67
C ASP A 107 -8.92 -3.56 -6.09
N LEU A 108 -10.18 -4.00 -5.94
CA LEU A 108 -10.57 -5.39 -6.16
C LEU A 108 -10.44 -5.79 -7.63
N GLU A 109 -10.68 -4.86 -8.56
CA GLU A 109 -10.53 -5.10 -9.99
C GLU A 109 -9.05 -5.35 -10.36
N MET A 110 -8.13 -4.56 -9.79
CA MET A 110 -6.69 -4.79 -9.98
C MET A 110 -6.22 -6.09 -9.32
N LEU A 111 -6.73 -6.42 -8.13
CA LEU A 111 -6.42 -7.69 -7.47
C LEU A 111 -6.88 -8.88 -8.30
N GLU A 112 -8.08 -8.83 -8.88
CA GLU A 112 -8.57 -9.90 -9.76
C GLU A 112 -7.69 -10.04 -11.01
N ARG A 113 -7.28 -8.92 -11.61
CA ARG A 113 -6.36 -8.91 -12.76
C ARG A 113 -4.96 -9.46 -12.42
N SER A 114 -4.43 -9.14 -11.24
CA SER A 114 -3.05 -9.48 -10.85
C SER A 114 -2.93 -10.87 -10.22
N LEU A 115 -3.87 -11.22 -9.34
CA LEU A 115 -3.82 -12.43 -8.53
C LEU A 115 -4.53 -13.63 -9.16
N GLY A 116 -5.41 -13.39 -10.14
CA GLY A 116 -6.05 -14.41 -10.98
C GLY A 116 -5.06 -15.22 -11.81
#